data_AF-A0A7Y9GDS7-F1
#
_entry.id   AF-A0A7Y9GDS7-F1
#
_cell.length_a   1.000
_cell.length_b   1.000
_cell.length_c   1.000
_cell.angle_alpha   90.00
_cell.angle_beta   90.00
_cell.angle_gamma   90.00
#
_symmetry.space_group_name_H-M   'P 1'
#
loop_
_entity.id
_entity.type
_entity.pdbx_description
1 polymer ?
#
loop_
_entity_poly.entity_id
_entity_poly.type
_entity_poly.pdbx_seq_one_letter_code
_entity_poly.pdbx_strand_id
1 'polypeptide(L)'
;MTSRLITPADAVESLRRKVHQKWAEAVCADLGAGDPVTFSVPLRPGVSTGSAVARIGHAAWHEWHMRWRRFADRHPAGVVIVRKPVSVQGVTDDYPSTLVVDLHAAVALVSGTGPQVVDVARARTLASSLRSAGAVLTPATVRAACELGADDAEVLLSAVTWLRRHPDAGAWTARQLPIPGMHTKWLDTHGALLRDVAGRDVRAEVRSRPTVLHLTYVDPDHAASGRRRHDAWTTGDTHDIAYRPRIVLVVENRDSRLWFPPVRDTIVVEGGGKAAAALLADVPWIRAADHVVYWGDIDADGYAILDRFRAALAEPAPDDAPPKPVTSILMDAADLHRYAEHGLNHDKAGRPIKPSSAILPHLTEAETIAYDTVATAGRTPFRRIEQEAIPLAHAAARLPDVSTSSHL
;
A
#
# COMPACT_ATOMS: atom_id res chain seq x y z
N MET A 1 2.66 -25.00 -42.43
CA MET A 1 3.80 -24.11 -42.21
C MET A 1 4.80 -24.32 -43.34
N THR A 2 5.05 -23.30 -44.16
CA THR A 2 6.08 -23.36 -45.21
C THR A 2 7.45 -23.53 -44.57
N SER A 3 8.13 -24.64 -44.87
CA SER A 3 9.45 -24.97 -44.36
C SER A 3 10.48 -23.97 -44.89
N ARG A 4 10.83 -22.97 -44.08
CA ARG A 4 11.82 -21.93 -44.39
C ARG A 4 13.10 -22.17 -43.59
N LEU A 5 14.24 -22.12 -44.26
CA LEU A 5 15.56 -22.15 -43.61
C LEU A 5 15.74 -20.86 -42.80
N ILE A 6 16.17 -20.97 -41.55
CA ILE A 6 16.36 -19.83 -40.65
C ILE A 6 17.75 -19.23 -40.91
N THR A 7 17.80 -17.95 -41.27
CA THR A 7 19.07 -17.24 -41.45
C THR A 7 19.70 -16.88 -40.10
N PRO A 8 21.00 -16.57 -40.03
CA PRO A 8 21.60 -16.07 -38.79
C PRO A 8 20.87 -14.86 -38.19
N ALA A 9 20.39 -13.92 -39.03
CA ALA A 9 19.63 -12.76 -38.57
C ALA A 9 18.28 -13.19 -37.95
N ASP A 10 17.54 -14.08 -38.61
CA ASP A 10 16.27 -14.62 -38.08
C ASP A 10 16.50 -15.40 -36.76
N ALA A 11 17.64 -16.08 -36.63
CA ALA A 11 18.00 -16.80 -35.42
C ALA A 11 18.33 -15.84 -34.27
N VAL A 12 19.09 -14.77 -34.51
CA VAL A 12 19.36 -13.73 -33.50
C VAL A 12 18.07 -13.04 -33.05
N GLU A 13 17.14 -12.77 -33.97
CA GLU A 13 15.83 -12.23 -33.63
C GLU A 13 14.98 -13.23 -32.82
N SER A 14 15.05 -14.53 -33.15
CA SER A 14 14.43 -15.56 -32.32
C SER A 14 15.07 -15.66 -30.93
N LEU A 15 16.39 -15.48 -30.81
CA LEU A 15 17.08 -15.42 -29.53
C LEU A 15 16.64 -14.22 -28.72
N ARG A 16 16.52 -13.03 -29.33
CA ARG A 16 16.03 -11.81 -28.66
C ARG A 16 14.69 -12.05 -27.96
N ARG A 17 13.72 -12.66 -28.65
CA ARG A 17 12.41 -13.00 -28.06
C ARG A 17 12.54 -14.01 -26.91
N LYS A 18 13.37 -15.05 -27.06
CA LYS A 18 13.57 -16.08 -26.04
C LYS A 18 14.27 -15.51 -24.80
N VAL A 19 15.27 -14.64 -24.98
CA VAL A 19 15.96 -13.92 -23.90
C VAL A 19 14.97 -13.03 -23.15
N HIS A 20 14.18 -12.21 -23.85
CA HIS A 20 13.15 -11.39 -23.21
C HIS A 20 12.18 -12.23 -22.33
N GLN A 21 11.85 -13.44 -22.79
CA GLN A 21 10.99 -14.34 -22.03
C GLN A 21 11.66 -15.01 -20.83
N LYS A 22 12.95 -15.37 -20.91
CA LYS A 22 13.62 -16.24 -19.91
C LYS A 22 14.88 -15.65 -19.27
N TRP A 23 15.13 -14.35 -19.43
CA TRP A 23 16.35 -13.74 -18.88
C TRP A 23 16.43 -13.87 -17.36
N ALA A 24 15.32 -13.72 -16.64
CA ALA A 24 15.33 -13.73 -15.18
C ALA A 24 15.61 -15.13 -14.62
N GLU A 25 15.04 -16.16 -15.26
CA GLU A 25 15.33 -17.57 -15.00
C GLU A 25 16.81 -17.87 -15.22
N ALA A 26 17.36 -17.38 -16.33
CA ALA A 26 18.77 -17.55 -16.64
C ALA A 26 19.70 -16.81 -15.67
N VAL A 27 19.33 -15.59 -15.23
CA VAL A 27 20.07 -14.85 -14.18
C VAL A 27 20.01 -15.57 -12.84
N CYS A 28 18.85 -16.12 -12.46
CA CYS A 28 18.73 -16.93 -11.23
C CYS A 28 19.61 -18.18 -11.32
N ALA A 29 19.57 -18.90 -12.44
CA ALA A 29 20.37 -20.10 -12.67
C ALA A 29 21.88 -19.82 -12.64
N ASP A 30 22.34 -18.72 -13.24
CA ASP A 30 23.74 -18.27 -13.18
C ASP A 30 24.23 -18.05 -11.72
N LEU A 31 23.31 -17.69 -10.83
CA LEU A 31 23.57 -17.50 -9.41
C LEU A 31 23.28 -18.76 -8.58
N GLY A 32 23.07 -19.92 -9.21
CA GLY A 32 22.80 -21.19 -8.54
C GLY A 32 21.39 -21.30 -7.92
N ALA A 33 20.45 -20.46 -8.37
CA ALA A 33 19.03 -20.54 -8.02
C ALA A 33 18.23 -21.09 -9.20
N GLY A 34 18.02 -22.41 -9.22
CA GLY A 34 17.27 -23.12 -10.28
C GLY A 34 18.16 -23.84 -11.30
N ASP A 35 17.52 -24.41 -12.32
CA ASP A 35 18.20 -25.22 -13.34
C ASP A 35 18.93 -24.35 -14.39
N PRO A 36 20.07 -24.82 -14.93
CA PRO A 36 20.78 -24.13 -16.01
C PRO A 36 19.87 -23.82 -17.21
N VAL A 37 19.85 -22.55 -17.63
CA VAL A 37 19.05 -22.10 -18.77
C VAL A 37 19.92 -21.94 -20.00
N THR A 38 19.53 -22.62 -21.08
CA THR A 38 20.12 -22.43 -22.41
C THR A 38 19.06 -21.97 -23.41
N PHE A 39 19.48 -21.20 -24.40
CA PHE A 39 18.62 -20.71 -25.47
C PHE A 39 18.91 -21.47 -26.75
N SER A 40 17.89 -22.10 -27.32
CA SER A 40 18.01 -22.87 -28.55
C SER A 40 17.10 -22.37 -29.66
N VAL A 41 17.62 -22.37 -30.89
CA VAL A 41 16.88 -22.02 -32.12
C VAL A 41 17.07 -23.12 -33.16
N PRO A 42 15.99 -23.80 -33.62
CA PRO A 42 16.09 -24.73 -34.74
C PRO A 42 16.37 -23.97 -36.03
N LEU A 43 17.40 -24.38 -36.77
CA LEU A 43 17.89 -23.64 -37.93
C LEU A 43 17.23 -24.08 -39.25
N ARG A 44 16.66 -25.28 -39.25
CA ARG A 44 16.04 -25.92 -40.43
C ARG A 44 14.77 -26.69 -40.05
N PRO A 45 13.76 -26.03 -39.44
CA PRO A 45 12.57 -26.72 -38.94
C PRO A 45 11.86 -27.48 -40.05
N GLY A 46 11.67 -28.79 -39.84
CA GLY A 46 11.00 -29.68 -40.82
C GLY A 46 11.85 -30.06 -42.04
N VAL A 47 13.14 -29.72 -42.08
CA VAL A 47 14.05 -30.06 -43.19
C VAL A 47 15.13 -31.02 -42.69
N SER A 48 14.84 -32.32 -42.79
CA SER A 48 15.73 -33.40 -42.34
C SER A 48 16.05 -34.43 -43.43
N THR A 49 15.51 -34.27 -44.64
CA THR A 49 15.67 -35.23 -45.75
C THR A 49 16.13 -34.54 -47.03
N GLY A 50 16.80 -35.28 -47.91
CA GLY A 50 17.20 -34.78 -49.22
C GLY A 50 16.01 -34.33 -50.09
N SER A 51 14.84 -34.96 -49.94
CA SER A 51 13.61 -34.55 -50.65
C SER A 51 13.09 -33.19 -50.17
N ALA A 52 13.21 -32.88 -48.87
CA ALA A 52 12.88 -31.56 -48.34
C ALA A 52 13.88 -30.50 -48.82
N VAL A 53 15.17 -30.84 -48.92
CA VAL A 53 16.21 -29.97 -49.49
C VAL A 53 15.94 -29.68 -50.96
N ALA A 54 15.59 -30.69 -51.77
CA ALA A 54 15.28 -30.51 -53.19
C ALA A 54 14.08 -29.57 -53.41
N ARG A 55 13.06 -29.64 -52.55
CA ARG A 55 11.89 -28.74 -52.60
C ARG A 55 12.23 -27.28 -52.30
N ILE A 56 13.25 -27.03 -51.49
CA ILE A 56 13.76 -25.69 -51.16
C ILE A 56 14.72 -25.18 -52.24
N GLY A 57 15.41 -26.09 -52.93
CA GLY A 57 16.42 -25.80 -53.94
C GLY A 57 17.85 -25.91 -53.40
N HIS A 58 18.70 -26.62 -54.14
CA HIS A 58 20.08 -26.91 -53.71
C HIS A 58 20.96 -25.66 -53.57
N ALA A 59 20.76 -24.65 -54.44
CA ALA A 59 21.49 -23.39 -54.35
C ALA A 59 21.18 -22.63 -53.05
N ALA A 60 19.90 -22.51 -52.70
CA ALA A 60 19.47 -21.87 -51.45
C ALA A 60 19.96 -22.63 -50.21
N TRP A 61 19.98 -23.97 -50.26
CA TRP A 61 20.55 -24.82 -49.22
C TRP A 61 22.05 -24.57 -49.02
N HIS A 62 22.81 -24.56 -50.11
CA HIS A 62 24.25 -24.31 -50.07
C HIS A 62 24.57 -22.90 -49.54
N GLU A 63 23.86 -21.88 -50.02
CA GLU A 63 24.04 -20.51 -49.56
C GLU A 63 23.75 -20.37 -48.05
N TRP A 64 22.64 -20.94 -47.60
CA TRP A 64 22.28 -20.97 -46.18
C TRP A 64 23.35 -21.68 -45.32
N HIS A 65 23.87 -22.83 -45.79
CA HIS A 65 24.94 -23.55 -45.10
C HIS A 65 26.20 -22.69 -44.96
N MET A 66 26.60 -22.01 -46.04
CA MET A 66 27.78 -21.12 -46.04
C MET A 66 27.59 -19.90 -45.12
N ARG A 67 26.38 -19.34 -45.04
CA ARG A 67 26.06 -18.26 -44.08
C ARG A 67 26.26 -18.71 -42.63
N TRP A 68 25.83 -19.92 -42.29
CA TRP A 68 26.02 -20.48 -40.95
C TRP A 68 27.48 -20.84 -40.64
N ARG A 69 28.25 -21.30 -41.63
CA ARG A 69 29.71 -21.51 -41.46
C ARG A 69 30.42 -20.21 -41.12
N ARG A 70 30.18 -19.14 -41.90
CA ARG A 70 30.74 -17.81 -41.63
C ARG A 70 30.28 -17.18 -40.31
N PHE A 71 29.10 -17.56 -39.82
CA PHE A 71 28.61 -17.10 -38.52
C PHE A 71 29.37 -17.80 -37.39
N ALA A 72 29.56 -19.12 -37.49
CA ALA A 72 30.35 -19.91 -36.53
C ALA A 72 31.79 -19.38 -36.40
N ASP A 73 32.44 -19.12 -37.52
CA ASP A 73 33.84 -18.66 -37.57
C ASP A 73 34.03 -17.29 -36.88
N ARG A 74 32.96 -16.47 -36.78
CA ARG A 74 33.00 -15.13 -36.17
C ARG A 74 32.69 -15.13 -34.67
N HIS A 75 32.15 -16.22 -34.11
CA HIS A 75 31.66 -16.24 -32.73
C HIS A 75 32.13 -17.50 -31.96
N PRO A 76 33.38 -17.54 -31.49
CA PRO A 76 33.96 -18.77 -30.95
C PRO A 76 33.59 -19.08 -29.49
N ALA A 77 33.19 -18.10 -28.67
CA ALA A 77 32.91 -18.31 -27.24
C ALA A 77 31.40 -18.40 -26.94
N GLY A 78 30.97 -19.51 -26.32
CA GLY A 78 29.59 -19.71 -25.82
C GLY A 78 28.52 -19.96 -26.90
N VAL A 79 28.90 -20.02 -28.18
CA VAL A 79 28.01 -20.27 -29.31
C VAL A 79 28.21 -21.68 -29.88
N VAL A 80 27.20 -22.54 -29.73
CA VAL A 80 27.26 -23.92 -30.21
C VAL A 80 26.27 -24.13 -31.34
N ILE A 81 26.76 -24.52 -32.52
CA ILE A 81 25.92 -24.97 -33.63
C ILE A 81 25.93 -26.50 -33.65
N VAL A 82 24.85 -27.09 -33.15
CA VAL A 82 24.62 -28.53 -33.23
C VAL A 82 24.39 -28.88 -34.71
N ARG A 83 25.20 -29.79 -35.23
CA ARG A 83 25.08 -30.32 -36.59
C ARG A 83 24.44 -31.70 -36.55
N LYS A 84 23.68 -32.04 -37.60
CA LYS A 84 23.08 -33.36 -37.77
C LYS A 84 23.17 -33.81 -39.23
N PRO A 85 23.36 -35.10 -39.49
CA PRO A 85 23.55 -35.62 -40.83
C PRO A 85 22.27 -35.46 -41.68
N VAL A 86 22.44 -35.10 -42.95
CA VAL A 86 21.37 -35.17 -43.97
C VAL A 86 21.95 -35.67 -45.28
N SER A 87 21.27 -36.66 -45.89
CA SER A 87 21.61 -37.16 -47.21
C SER A 87 20.96 -36.31 -48.30
N VAL A 88 21.77 -35.64 -49.13
CA VAL A 88 21.34 -34.81 -50.27
C VAL A 88 21.99 -35.35 -51.52
N GLN A 89 21.20 -35.72 -52.54
CA GLN A 89 21.70 -36.28 -53.81
C GLN A 89 22.67 -37.48 -53.63
N GLY A 90 22.40 -38.36 -52.66
CA GLY A 90 23.23 -39.54 -52.40
C GLY A 90 24.48 -39.30 -51.53
N VAL A 91 24.76 -38.05 -51.14
CA VAL A 91 25.88 -37.70 -50.25
C VAL A 91 25.34 -37.31 -48.88
N THR A 92 25.88 -37.92 -47.82
CA THR A 92 25.53 -37.58 -46.42
C THR A 92 26.60 -36.68 -45.83
N ASP A 93 26.19 -35.55 -45.28
CA ASP A 93 27.08 -34.59 -44.62
C ASP A 93 26.38 -33.94 -43.40
N ASP A 94 27.16 -33.32 -42.51
CA ASP A 94 26.72 -32.72 -41.27
C ASP A 94 26.39 -31.23 -41.41
N TYR A 95 25.10 -30.95 -41.38
CA TYR A 95 24.57 -29.61 -41.60
C TYR A 95 24.04 -29.00 -40.29
N PRO A 96 24.05 -27.64 -40.17
CA PRO A 96 23.51 -26.94 -39.02
C PRO A 96 22.06 -27.38 -38.71
N SER A 97 21.81 -27.79 -37.48
CA SER A 97 20.49 -28.21 -37.03
C SER A 97 19.91 -27.23 -36.04
N THR A 98 20.69 -26.86 -35.02
CA THR A 98 20.22 -26.06 -33.89
C THR A 98 21.34 -25.16 -33.40
N LEU A 99 21.06 -23.87 -33.23
CA LEU A 99 21.90 -22.95 -32.48
C LEU A 99 21.56 -23.07 -31.00
N VAL A 100 22.57 -23.26 -30.15
CA VAL A 100 22.44 -23.33 -28.69
C VAL A 100 23.45 -22.34 -28.07
N VAL A 101 22.97 -21.48 -27.19
CA VAL A 101 23.78 -20.45 -26.52
C VAL A 101 23.39 -20.33 -25.05
N ASP A 102 24.33 -19.95 -24.19
CA ASP A 102 24.01 -19.49 -22.83
C ASP A 102 23.51 -18.03 -22.85
N LEU A 103 23.14 -17.49 -21.68
CA LEU A 103 22.66 -16.12 -21.56
C LEU A 103 23.71 -15.08 -21.97
N HIS A 104 24.98 -15.29 -21.62
CA HIS A 104 26.06 -14.33 -21.94
C HIS A 104 26.27 -14.23 -23.45
N ALA A 105 26.39 -15.36 -24.13
CA ALA A 105 26.51 -15.43 -25.58
C ALA A 105 25.23 -14.92 -26.29
N ALA A 106 24.04 -15.24 -25.78
CA ALA A 106 22.79 -14.72 -26.33
C ALA A 106 22.72 -13.18 -26.29
N VAL A 107 23.07 -12.58 -25.15
CA VAL A 107 23.09 -11.12 -24.99
C VAL A 107 24.14 -10.48 -25.91
N ALA A 108 25.33 -11.05 -26.02
CA ALA A 108 26.38 -10.56 -26.92
C ALA A 108 25.92 -10.55 -28.40
N LEU A 109 25.24 -11.62 -28.84
CA LEU A 109 24.69 -11.71 -30.20
C LEU A 109 23.56 -10.71 -30.46
N VAL A 110 22.66 -10.52 -29.49
CA VAL A 110 21.49 -9.64 -29.64
C VAL A 110 21.88 -8.16 -29.60
N SER A 111 22.85 -7.79 -28.76
CA SER A 111 23.27 -6.39 -28.56
C SER A 111 23.88 -5.76 -29.82
N GLY A 112 24.44 -6.57 -30.73
CA GLY A 112 25.00 -6.08 -32.01
C GLY A 112 23.94 -5.76 -33.08
N THR A 113 22.65 -5.92 -32.80
CA THR A 113 21.60 -5.91 -33.84
C THR A 113 20.39 -5.02 -33.52
N GLY A 114 20.44 -4.19 -32.48
CA GLY A 114 19.37 -3.26 -32.10
C GLY A 114 19.33 -2.91 -30.61
N PRO A 115 18.37 -2.08 -30.17
CA PRO A 115 18.22 -1.69 -28.76
C PRO A 115 17.96 -2.92 -27.87
N GLN A 116 18.58 -2.94 -26.70
CA GLN A 116 18.38 -4.01 -25.73
C GLN A 116 16.98 -3.94 -25.12
N VAL A 117 16.32 -5.09 -25.04
CA VAL A 117 14.99 -5.19 -24.41
C VAL A 117 15.11 -5.22 -22.88
N VAL A 118 16.24 -5.73 -22.36
CA VAL A 118 16.54 -5.82 -20.93
C VAL A 118 18.05 -5.61 -20.74
N ASP A 119 18.43 -4.79 -19.76
CA ASP A 119 19.82 -4.67 -19.32
C ASP A 119 20.19 -5.85 -18.40
N VAL A 120 20.64 -6.94 -19.03
CA VAL A 120 21.02 -8.17 -18.33
C VAL A 120 22.25 -7.96 -17.42
N ALA A 121 23.11 -6.99 -17.74
CA ALA A 121 24.28 -6.68 -16.91
C ALA A 121 23.83 -6.06 -15.58
N ARG A 122 22.96 -5.03 -15.64
CA ARG A 122 22.34 -4.45 -14.45
C ARG A 122 21.57 -5.50 -13.65
N ALA A 123 20.79 -6.36 -14.32
CA ALA A 123 20.04 -7.42 -13.66
C ALA A 123 20.93 -8.40 -12.88
N ARG A 124 22.05 -8.85 -13.49
CA ARG A 124 23.01 -9.72 -12.82
C ARG A 124 23.66 -9.05 -11.62
N THR A 125 24.05 -7.78 -11.75
CA THR A 125 24.64 -7.02 -10.64
C THR A 125 23.67 -6.89 -9.48
N LEU A 126 22.42 -6.48 -9.75
CA LEU A 126 21.39 -6.35 -8.72
C LEU A 126 21.07 -7.69 -8.04
N ALA A 127 20.83 -8.74 -8.83
CA ALA A 127 20.53 -10.06 -8.30
C ALA A 127 21.69 -10.62 -7.46
N SER A 128 22.94 -10.43 -7.91
CA SER A 128 24.14 -10.84 -7.15
C SER A 128 24.24 -10.10 -5.80
N SER A 129 24.00 -8.79 -5.79
CA SER A 129 23.99 -7.98 -4.57
C SER A 129 22.88 -8.43 -3.61
N LEU A 130 21.66 -8.65 -4.11
CA LEU A 130 20.54 -9.15 -3.32
C LEU A 130 20.82 -10.55 -2.75
N ARG A 131 21.37 -11.48 -3.54
CA ARG A 131 21.77 -12.81 -3.06
C ARG A 131 22.83 -12.71 -1.97
N SER A 132 23.83 -11.84 -2.14
CA SER A 132 24.88 -11.63 -1.15
C SER A 132 24.31 -11.06 0.15
N ALA A 133 23.31 -10.18 0.05
CA ALA A 133 22.52 -9.68 1.17
C ALA A 133 21.62 -10.75 1.81
N GLY A 134 21.43 -11.91 1.18
CA GLY A 134 20.64 -13.04 1.67
C GLY A 134 19.18 -13.05 1.20
N ALA A 135 18.89 -12.35 0.10
CA ALA A 135 17.56 -12.38 -0.51
C ALA A 135 17.22 -13.76 -1.08
N VAL A 136 15.93 -14.07 -1.06
CA VAL A 136 15.31 -15.14 -1.84
C VAL A 136 15.17 -14.67 -3.30
N LEU A 137 15.95 -15.27 -4.18
CA LEU A 137 15.88 -14.99 -5.60
C LEU A 137 14.93 -15.97 -6.30
N THR A 138 13.95 -15.40 -6.99
CA THR A 138 13.10 -16.10 -7.95
C THR A 138 13.03 -15.28 -9.25
N PRO A 139 12.65 -15.88 -10.39
CA PRO A 139 12.49 -15.12 -11.63
C PRO A 139 11.52 -13.95 -11.48
N ALA A 140 10.48 -14.08 -10.66
CA ALA A 140 9.52 -13.03 -10.38
C ALA A 140 10.14 -11.88 -9.56
N THR A 141 10.86 -12.20 -8.47
CA THR A 141 11.47 -11.18 -7.62
C THR A 141 12.60 -10.44 -8.34
N VAL A 142 13.38 -11.13 -9.19
CA VAL A 142 14.41 -10.50 -10.02
C VAL A 142 13.79 -9.55 -11.05
N ARG A 143 12.70 -9.95 -11.73
CA ARG A 143 11.98 -9.05 -12.66
C ARG A 143 11.49 -7.79 -11.95
N ALA A 144 10.76 -7.97 -10.85
CA ALA A 144 10.20 -6.85 -10.08
C ALA A 144 11.30 -5.93 -9.52
N ALA A 145 12.42 -6.47 -9.04
CA ALA A 145 13.55 -5.66 -8.57
C ALA A 145 14.21 -4.86 -9.71
N CYS A 146 14.26 -5.40 -10.93
CA CYS A 146 14.79 -4.70 -12.10
C CYS A 146 13.87 -3.60 -12.64
N GLU A 147 12.57 -3.64 -12.33
CA GLU A 147 11.60 -2.58 -12.67
C GLU A 147 11.73 -1.35 -11.75
N LEU A 148 12.42 -1.48 -10.61
CA LEU A 148 12.67 -0.37 -9.70
C LEU A 148 13.62 0.67 -10.31
N GLY A 149 13.41 1.93 -9.93
CA GLY A 149 14.40 2.99 -10.08
C GLY A 149 15.70 2.64 -9.35
N ALA A 150 16.81 3.31 -9.71
CA ALA A 150 18.10 3.06 -9.08
C ALA A 150 18.03 3.25 -7.56
N ASP A 151 17.44 4.37 -7.11
CA ASP A 151 17.29 4.70 -5.69
C ASP A 151 16.46 3.64 -4.96
N ASP A 152 15.31 3.23 -5.52
CA ASP A 152 14.45 2.21 -4.90
C ASP A 152 15.13 0.83 -4.81
N ALA A 153 15.96 0.47 -5.79
CA ALA A 153 16.73 -0.77 -5.76
C ALA A 153 17.81 -0.73 -4.66
N GLU A 154 18.42 0.42 -4.40
CA GLU A 154 19.35 0.62 -3.27
C GLU A 154 18.64 0.52 -1.92
N VAL A 155 17.42 1.08 -1.82
CA VAL A 155 16.57 0.92 -0.63
C VAL A 155 16.21 -0.54 -0.41
N LEU A 156 15.81 -1.28 -1.45
CA LEU A 156 15.51 -2.71 -1.37
C LEU A 156 16.71 -3.51 -0.85
N LEU A 157 17.91 -3.26 -1.40
CA LEU A 157 19.14 -3.93 -0.96
C LEU A 157 19.44 -3.61 0.50
N SER A 158 19.31 -2.35 0.91
CA SER A 158 19.51 -1.91 2.29
C SER A 158 18.51 -2.58 3.25
N ALA A 159 17.25 -2.69 2.83
CA ALA A 159 16.18 -3.32 3.60
C ALA A 159 16.44 -4.81 3.82
N VAL A 160 16.75 -5.57 2.76
CA VAL A 160 17.09 -7.01 2.87
C VAL A 160 18.31 -7.20 3.77
N THR A 161 19.34 -6.39 3.55
CA THR A 161 20.59 -6.41 4.32
C THR A 161 20.36 -6.15 5.81
N TRP A 162 19.43 -5.24 6.14
CA TRP A 162 19.04 -4.95 7.51
C TRP A 162 18.21 -6.09 8.12
N LEU A 163 17.19 -6.57 7.42
CA LEU A 163 16.30 -7.64 7.88
C LEU A 163 17.05 -8.94 8.16
N ARG A 164 18.09 -9.25 7.38
CA ARG A 164 18.95 -10.42 7.65
C ARG A 164 19.69 -10.32 8.99
N ARG A 165 20.03 -9.11 9.44
CA ARG A 165 20.70 -8.87 10.73
C ARG A 165 19.72 -8.72 11.89
N HIS A 166 18.43 -8.55 11.61
CA HIS A 166 17.39 -8.29 12.60
C HIS A 166 16.28 -9.35 12.44
N PRO A 167 16.45 -10.53 13.07
CA PRO A 167 15.50 -11.64 12.95
C PRO A 167 14.14 -11.35 13.60
N ASP A 168 14.01 -10.26 14.35
CA ASP A 168 12.74 -9.78 14.89
C ASP A 168 12.66 -8.25 14.68
N ALA A 169 11.53 -7.79 14.15
CA ALA A 169 11.25 -6.37 13.92
C ALA A 169 10.16 -5.82 14.88
N GLY A 170 9.66 -6.62 15.84
CA GLY A 170 8.57 -6.26 16.74
C GLY A 170 8.84 -5.08 17.66
N ALA A 171 10.11 -4.79 17.96
CA ALA A 171 10.47 -3.61 18.75
C ALA A 171 10.30 -2.28 18.00
N TRP A 172 10.16 -2.32 16.67
CA TRP A 172 10.03 -1.13 15.82
C TRP A 172 8.60 -0.96 15.33
N THR A 173 8.16 0.27 15.23
CA THR A 173 7.04 0.60 14.33
C THR A 173 7.55 0.68 12.88
N ALA A 174 6.67 0.59 11.89
CA ALA A 174 7.04 0.74 10.47
C ALA A 174 7.84 2.02 10.16
N ARG A 175 7.61 3.11 10.93
CA ARG A 175 8.31 4.40 10.80
C ARG A 175 9.67 4.46 11.50
N GLN A 176 9.91 3.55 12.44
CA GLN A 176 11.14 3.49 13.22
C GLN A 176 12.19 2.54 12.61
N LEU A 177 11.84 1.78 11.57
CA LEU A 177 12.77 0.90 10.87
C LEU A 177 13.98 1.71 10.38
N PRO A 178 15.19 1.47 10.90
CA PRO A 178 16.36 2.29 10.63
C PRO A 178 17.05 1.83 9.33
N ILE A 179 16.29 1.84 8.23
CA ILE A 179 16.75 1.46 6.90
C ILE A 179 16.89 2.73 6.06
N PRO A 180 18.11 3.08 5.60
CA PRO A 180 18.34 4.26 4.77
C PRO A 180 17.41 4.31 3.55
N GLY A 181 16.78 5.47 3.32
CA GLY A 181 15.85 5.71 2.21
C GLY A 181 14.46 5.07 2.35
N MET A 182 14.27 4.11 3.26
CA MET A 182 12.99 3.40 3.41
C MET A 182 11.99 4.16 4.29
N HIS A 183 11.30 5.14 3.71
CA HIS A 183 10.17 5.80 4.37
C HIS A 183 8.88 4.95 4.28
N THR A 184 7.87 5.23 5.11
CA THR A 184 6.62 4.44 5.13
C THR A 184 5.94 4.31 3.77
N LYS A 185 5.88 5.38 2.96
CA LYS A 185 5.32 5.32 1.60
C LYS A 185 6.04 4.33 0.67
N TRP A 186 7.35 4.13 0.87
CA TRP A 186 8.13 3.17 0.11
C TRP A 186 7.71 1.76 0.52
N LEU A 187 7.63 1.52 1.84
CA LEU A 187 7.19 0.24 2.39
C LEU A 187 5.74 -0.11 2.01
N ASP A 188 4.85 0.88 1.95
CA ASP A 188 3.47 0.70 1.49
C ASP A 188 3.42 0.29 0.01
N THR A 189 4.31 0.86 -0.82
CA THR A 189 4.36 0.64 -2.28
C THR A 189 5.09 -0.65 -2.65
N HIS A 190 6.21 -0.95 -2.00
CA HIS A 190 7.12 -2.05 -2.34
C HIS A 190 7.12 -3.20 -1.32
N GLY A 191 6.27 -3.14 -0.28
CA GLY A 191 6.25 -4.12 0.81
C GLY A 191 6.01 -5.56 0.37
N ALA A 192 5.23 -5.78 -0.70
CA ALA A 192 5.04 -7.11 -1.28
C ALA A 192 6.34 -7.67 -1.87
N LEU A 193 7.06 -6.85 -2.65
CA LEU A 193 8.36 -7.22 -3.19
C LEU A 193 9.37 -7.47 -2.06
N LEU A 194 9.44 -6.56 -1.07
CA LEU A 194 10.32 -6.72 0.10
C LEU A 194 10.03 -8.04 0.83
N ARG A 195 8.76 -8.38 1.05
CA ARG A 195 8.37 -9.66 1.66
C ARG A 195 8.89 -10.83 0.85
N ASP A 196 8.70 -10.81 -0.46
CA ASP A 196 9.04 -11.94 -1.32
C ASP A 196 10.57 -12.10 -1.44
N VAL A 197 11.34 -10.99 -1.48
CA VAL A 197 12.82 -11.07 -1.47
C VAL A 197 13.39 -11.38 -0.09
N ALA A 198 12.75 -10.93 1.00
CA ALA A 198 13.24 -11.19 2.36
C ALA A 198 12.78 -12.55 2.89
N GLY A 199 11.77 -13.18 2.26
CA GLY A 199 11.13 -14.40 2.72
C GLY A 199 10.27 -14.22 3.98
N ARG A 200 9.98 -12.96 4.37
CA ARG A 200 9.24 -12.60 5.58
C ARG A 200 8.56 -11.24 5.43
N ASP A 201 7.36 -11.05 5.99
CA ASP A 201 6.65 -9.77 5.88
C ASP A 201 6.93 -8.88 7.09
N VAL A 202 7.91 -8.00 6.98
CA VAL A 202 8.25 -7.03 8.05
C VAL A 202 7.05 -6.18 8.48
N ARG A 203 6.07 -5.94 7.59
CA ARG A 203 4.87 -5.14 7.92
C ARG A 203 3.95 -5.83 8.91
N ALA A 204 3.96 -7.17 8.94
CA ALA A 204 3.21 -7.96 9.90
C ALA A 204 3.95 -8.12 11.24
N GLU A 205 5.26 -7.85 11.26
CA GLU A 205 6.12 -8.05 12.43
C GLU A 205 6.26 -6.79 13.27
N VAL A 206 6.38 -5.63 12.62
CA VAL A 206 6.49 -4.34 13.32
C VAL A 206 5.30 -4.11 14.24
N ARG A 207 5.54 -3.60 15.44
CA ARG A 207 4.46 -3.27 16.37
C ARG A 207 3.57 -2.15 15.82
N SER A 208 2.28 -2.27 16.13
CA SER A 208 1.33 -1.18 15.95
C SER A 208 1.75 0.03 16.76
N ARG A 209 1.47 1.21 16.23
CA ARG A 209 1.66 2.45 16.97
C ARG A 209 0.56 2.55 18.04
N PRO A 210 0.90 2.79 19.32
CA PRO A 210 -0.11 3.08 20.34
C PRO A 210 -0.90 4.34 19.96
N THR A 211 -2.22 4.28 20.12
CA THR A 211 -3.06 5.47 20.02
C THR A 211 -2.98 6.23 21.33
N VAL A 212 -2.82 7.56 21.24
CA VAL A 212 -2.87 8.45 22.40
C VAL A 212 -4.13 9.28 22.30
N LEU A 213 -4.96 9.19 23.33
CA LEU A 213 -6.15 9.98 23.51
C LEU A 213 -5.86 11.14 24.46
N HIS A 214 -6.18 12.36 24.06
CA HIS A 214 -6.05 13.52 24.94
C HIS A 214 -7.39 13.83 25.61
N LEU A 215 -7.36 14.12 26.91
CA LEU A 215 -8.55 14.43 27.70
C LEU A 215 -8.33 15.63 28.62
N THR A 216 -9.44 16.22 29.06
CA THR A 216 -9.50 17.31 30.03
C THR A 216 -10.54 16.97 31.09
N TYR A 217 -10.12 16.96 32.36
CA TYR A 217 -11.02 16.91 33.51
C TYR A 217 -11.66 18.30 33.68
N VAL A 218 -12.99 18.37 33.62
CA VAL A 218 -13.73 19.63 33.75
C VAL A 218 -14.63 19.67 34.99
N ASP A 219 -14.59 18.63 35.81
CA ASP A 219 -15.32 18.62 37.07
C ASP A 219 -14.82 19.75 38.02
N PRO A 220 -15.72 20.60 38.55
CA PRO A 220 -15.34 21.69 39.46
C PRO A 220 -14.67 21.22 40.77
N ASP A 221 -15.08 20.07 41.31
CA ASP A 221 -14.53 19.53 42.56
C ASP A 221 -13.12 18.95 42.32
N HIS A 222 -12.89 18.32 41.15
CA HIS A 222 -11.53 17.95 40.71
C HIS A 222 -10.67 19.18 40.42
N ALA A 223 -11.20 20.21 39.76
CA ALA A 223 -10.48 21.44 39.49
C ALA A 223 -10.06 22.15 40.80
N ALA A 224 -10.93 22.17 41.80
CA ALA A 224 -10.64 22.73 43.13
C ALA A 224 -9.52 21.97 43.87
N SER A 225 -9.26 20.70 43.52
CA SER A 225 -8.18 19.91 44.12
C SER A 225 -6.76 20.34 43.69
N GLY A 226 -6.64 21.19 42.66
CA GLY A 226 -5.35 21.65 42.13
C GLY A 226 -4.55 20.59 41.37
N ARG A 227 -5.13 19.41 41.12
CA ARG A 227 -4.52 18.34 40.33
C ARG A 227 -4.48 18.68 38.83
N ARG A 228 -3.74 17.87 38.06
CA ARG A 228 -3.63 18.04 36.61
C ARG A 228 -5.02 18.04 35.96
N ARG A 229 -5.26 19.02 35.10
CA ARG A 229 -6.51 19.18 34.35
C ARG A 229 -6.47 18.45 33.01
N HIS A 230 -5.33 18.49 32.33
CA HIS A 230 -5.14 17.86 31.02
C HIS A 230 -4.35 16.56 31.19
N ASP A 231 -4.79 15.52 30.50
CA ASP A 231 -4.22 14.18 30.61
C ASP A 231 -4.18 13.47 29.26
N ALA A 232 -3.57 12.29 29.24
CA ALA A 232 -3.60 11.41 28.10
C ALA A 232 -3.85 9.95 28.52
N TRP A 233 -4.56 9.22 27.67
CA TRP A 233 -4.78 7.79 27.79
C TRP A 233 -4.18 7.10 26.56
N THR A 234 -3.35 6.08 26.75
CA THR A 234 -2.64 5.38 25.67
C THR A 234 -3.07 3.92 25.58
N THR A 235 -3.38 3.43 24.39
CA THR A 235 -3.77 2.03 24.18
C THR A 235 -2.68 1.08 24.67
N GLY A 236 -3.08 0.07 25.46
CA GLY A 236 -2.19 -0.99 25.95
C GLY A 236 -1.37 -0.64 27.19
N ASP A 237 -1.52 0.57 27.74
CA ASP A 237 -0.85 1.00 28.96
C ASP A 237 -1.84 1.11 30.14
N THR A 238 -1.33 1.08 31.37
CA THR A 238 -2.15 1.08 32.60
C THR A 238 -2.44 2.53 32.99
N HIS A 239 -3.73 2.88 33.07
CA HIS A 239 -4.16 4.25 33.35
C HIS A 239 -5.25 4.29 34.41
N ASP A 240 -5.04 5.14 35.42
CA ASP A 240 -6.10 5.58 36.32
C ASP A 240 -6.56 6.98 35.89
N ILE A 241 -7.84 7.10 35.53
CA ILE A 241 -8.49 8.41 35.38
C ILE A 241 -8.80 8.99 36.77
N ALA A 242 -8.80 10.32 36.89
CA ALA A 242 -8.92 10.98 38.19
C ALA A 242 -10.25 10.72 38.93
N TYR A 243 -11.33 10.43 38.18
CA TYR A 243 -12.65 10.05 38.69
C TYR A 243 -13.41 9.30 37.60
N ARG A 244 -14.43 8.52 38.00
CA ARG A 244 -15.37 7.92 37.06
C ARG A 244 -16.35 9.00 36.57
N PRO A 245 -16.34 9.39 35.28
CA PRO A 245 -17.25 10.40 34.78
C PRO A 245 -18.67 9.85 34.69
N ARG A 246 -19.65 10.70 34.95
CA ARG A 246 -21.03 10.48 34.49
C ARG A 246 -21.17 10.82 33.01
N ILE A 247 -20.48 11.87 32.55
CA ILE A 247 -20.56 12.34 31.17
C ILE A 247 -19.17 12.30 30.53
N VAL A 248 -19.07 11.66 29.37
CA VAL A 248 -17.91 11.79 28.49
C VAL A 248 -18.33 12.59 27.26
N LEU A 249 -17.76 13.78 27.11
CA LEU A 249 -17.97 14.61 25.92
C LEU A 249 -16.79 14.41 24.96
N VAL A 250 -17.07 13.86 23.78
CA VAL A 250 -16.13 13.75 22.66
C VAL A 250 -16.28 14.99 21.78
N VAL A 251 -15.19 15.75 21.62
CA VAL A 251 -15.11 16.95 20.78
C VAL A 251 -14.10 16.78 19.67
N GLU A 252 -14.36 17.28 18.46
CA GLU A 252 -13.38 17.22 17.36
C GLU A 252 -12.26 18.24 17.53
N ASN A 253 -12.62 19.47 17.92
CA ASN A 253 -11.66 20.56 18.03
C ASN A 253 -10.80 20.48 19.32
N ARG A 254 -9.48 20.59 19.15
CA ARG A 254 -8.49 20.56 20.25
C ARG A 254 -8.66 21.70 21.24
N ASP A 255 -8.94 22.92 20.78
CA ASP A 255 -9.12 24.08 21.65
C ASP A 255 -10.40 23.96 22.47
N SER A 256 -11.47 23.41 21.89
CA SER A 256 -12.67 23.07 22.66
C SER A 256 -12.36 22.08 23.78
N ARG A 257 -11.54 21.05 23.55
CA ARG A 257 -11.10 20.14 24.63
C ARG A 257 -10.27 20.87 25.70
N LEU A 258 -9.33 21.72 25.29
CA LEU A 258 -8.41 22.40 26.21
C LEU A 258 -9.14 23.42 27.11
N TRP A 259 -10.11 24.14 26.55
CA TRP A 259 -10.72 25.29 27.21
C TRP A 259 -12.16 25.06 27.66
N PHE A 260 -12.67 23.83 27.57
CA PHE A 260 -14.05 23.53 27.91
C PHE A 260 -14.44 24.00 29.33
N PRO A 261 -15.57 24.70 29.52
CA PRO A 261 -16.00 25.21 30.81
C PRO A 261 -16.21 24.12 31.87
N PRO A 262 -16.16 24.46 33.18
CA PRO A 262 -16.41 23.48 34.23
C PRO A 262 -17.82 22.90 34.19
N VAL A 263 -17.93 21.57 34.26
CA VAL A 263 -19.19 20.80 34.31
C VAL A 263 -19.00 19.61 35.23
N ARG A 264 -19.90 19.41 36.19
CA ARG A 264 -19.83 18.32 37.17
C ARG A 264 -19.76 16.95 36.49
N ASP A 265 -18.99 16.04 37.08
CA ASP A 265 -18.83 14.64 36.71
C ASP A 265 -18.51 14.41 35.21
N THR A 266 -17.87 15.39 34.56
CA THR A 266 -17.65 15.38 33.11
C THR A 266 -16.18 15.28 32.74
N ILE A 267 -15.83 14.42 31.79
CA ILE A 267 -14.51 14.39 31.13
C ILE A 267 -14.67 14.73 29.65
N VAL A 268 -13.85 15.65 29.14
CA VAL A 268 -13.86 16.04 27.73
C VAL A 268 -12.69 15.38 27.00
N VAL A 269 -12.97 14.80 25.84
CA VAL A 269 -12.09 13.90 25.10
C VAL A 269 -11.95 14.39 23.66
N GLU A 270 -10.74 14.38 23.11
CA GLU A 270 -10.49 14.76 21.72
C GLU A 270 -10.79 13.60 20.77
N GLY A 271 -11.72 13.83 19.84
CA GLY A 271 -12.31 12.85 18.93
C GLY A 271 -11.40 12.39 17.79
N GLY A 272 -10.24 13.02 17.58
CA GLY A 272 -9.16 12.56 16.69
C GLY A 272 -9.54 12.27 15.22
N GLY A 273 -10.74 12.65 14.78
CA GLY A 273 -11.29 12.37 13.47
C GLY A 273 -11.70 10.91 13.22
N LYS A 274 -11.78 10.56 11.93
CA LYS A 274 -12.40 9.32 11.39
C LYS A 274 -11.94 8.00 12.01
N ALA A 275 -10.65 7.87 12.37
CA ALA A 275 -10.09 6.62 12.90
C ALA A 275 -10.15 6.54 14.43
N ALA A 276 -10.22 7.69 15.11
CA ALA A 276 -10.25 7.74 16.56
C ALA A 276 -11.62 7.39 17.14
N ALA A 277 -12.72 7.59 16.39
CA ALA A 277 -14.06 7.15 16.80
C ALA A 277 -14.14 5.64 17.13
N ALA A 278 -13.53 4.78 16.32
CA ALA A 278 -13.49 3.33 16.59
C ALA A 278 -12.63 3.02 17.82
N LEU A 279 -11.54 3.75 18.03
CA LEU A 279 -10.63 3.54 19.16
C LEU A 279 -11.25 4.00 20.48
N LEU A 280 -11.99 5.11 20.46
CA LEU A 280 -12.78 5.59 21.60
C LEU A 280 -13.83 4.58 22.03
N ALA A 281 -14.39 3.85 21.06
CA ALA A 281 -15.37 2.82 21.33
C ALA A 281 -14.80 1.69 22.18
N ASP A 282 -13.51 1.42 22.17
CA ASP A 282 -12.92 0.31 22.95
C ASP A 282 -12.38 0.75 24.33
N VAL A 283 -12.55 2.02 24.72
CA VAL A 283 -12.02 2.54 26.00
C VAL A 283 -12.99 2.21 27.14
N PRO A 284 -12.59 1.38 28.13
CA PRO A 284 -13.54 0.85 29.13
C PRO A 284 -14.25 1.92 29.96
N TRP A 285 -13.54 2.96 30.40
CA TRP A 285 -14.14 4.02 31.21
C TRP A 285 -15.07 4.95 30.43
N ILE A 286 -14.91 5.03 29.10
CA ILE A 286 -15.85 5.76 28.23
C ILE A 286 -17.15 4.98 28.12
N ARG A 287 -17.08 3.65 27.90
CA ARG A 287 -18.27 2.79 27.87
C ARG A 287 -18.99 2.73 29.22
N ALA A 288 -18.23 2.77 30.33
CA ALA A 288 -18.77 2.71 31.68
C ALA A 288 -19.37 4.03 32.19
N ALA A 289 -19.18 5.15 31.47
CA ALA A 289 -19.83 6.42 31.78
C ALA A 289 -21.34 6.32 31.59
N ASP A 290 -22.12 7.16 32.27
CA ASP A 290 -23.58 7.12 32.13
C ASP A 290 -24.01 7.63 30.74
N HIS A 291 -23.36 8.70 30.26
CA HIS A 291 -23.65 9.32 28.97
C HIS A 291 -22.37 9.52 28.14
N VAL A 292 -22.42 9.10 26.87
CA VAL A 292 -21.42 9.45 25.86
C VAL A 292 -22.03 10.48 24.93
N VAL A 293 -21.42 11.65 24.89
CA VAL A 293 -21.89 12.82 24.15
C VAL A 293 -20.89 13.17 23.07
N TYR A 294 -21.37 13.51 21.88
CA TYR A 294 -20.56 13.94 20.75
C TYR A 294 -20.86 15.39 20.37
N TRP A 295 -19.81 16.15 20.05
CA TRP A 295 -19.94 17.49 19.48
C TRP A 295 -18.86 17.69 18.41
N GLY A 296 -19.28 17.95 17.18
CA GLY A 296 -18.39 18.18 16.04
C GLY A 296 -18.82 19.37 15.20
N ASP A 297 -18.18 19.53 14.05
CA ASP A 297 -18.55 20.54 13.05
C ASP A 297 -19.92 20.21 12.46
N ILE A 298 -20.72 21.25 12.18
CA ILE A 298 -21.94 21.09 11.38
C ILE A 298 -21.54 21.11 9.90
N ASP A 299 -21.00 19.99 9.42
CA ASP A 299 -20.67 19.74 8.01
C ASP A 299 -20.75 18.25 7.66
N ALA A 300 -20.53 17.93 6.38
CA ALA A 300 -20.61 16.56 5.91
C ALA A 300 -19.61 15.58 6.57
N ASP A 301 -18.42 16.05 6.97
CA ASP A 301 -17.42 15.20 7.60
C ASP A 301 -17.72 14.99 9.09
N GLY A 302 -18.18 16.01 9.81
CA GLY A 302 -18.59 15.92 11.22
C GLY A 302 -19.75 14.94 11.43
N TYR A 303 -20.78 15.01 10.59
CA TYR A 303 -21.87 14.00 10.62
C TYR A 303 -21.38 12.60 10.24
N ALA A 304 -20.45 12.48 9.29
CA ALA A 304 -19.87 11.18 8.94
C ALA A 304 -18.96 10.61 10.05
N ILE A 305 -18.42 11.43 10.96
CA ILE A 305 -17.72 10.96 12.16
C ILE A 305 -18.75 10.52 13.21
N LEU A 306 -19.79 11.31 13.47
CA LEU A 306 -20.88 10.94 14.38
C LEU A 306 -21.54 9.61 14.00
N ASP A 307 -21.90 9.42 12.74
CA ASP A 307 -22.51 8.19 12.24
C ASP A 307 -21.64 6.96 12.52
N ARG A 308 -20.34 7.05 12.23
CA ARG A 308 -19.39 5.96 12.48
C ARG A 308 -19.10 5.75 13.96
N PHE A 309 -19.12 6.81 14.76
CA PHE A 309 -18.95 6.70 16.21
C PHE A 309 -20.14 5.96 16.84
N ARG A 310 -21.37 6.27 16.40
CA ARG A 310 -22.57 5.52 16.77
C ARG A 310 -22.52 4.07 16.32
N ALA A 311 -22.11 3.80 15.09
CA ALA A 311 -21.97 2.43 14.59
C ALA A 311 -20.95 1.63 15.42
N ALA A 312 -19.81 2.21 15.78
CA ALA A 312 -18.78 1.54 16.57
C ALA A 312 -19.23 1.24 18.02
N LEU A 313 -19.97 2.15 18.66
CA LEU A 313 -20.50 1.94 20.01
C LEU A 313 -21.79 1.11 20.05
N ALA A 314 -22.49 0.92 18.91
CA ALA A 314 -23.61 0.01 18.80
C ALA A 314 -23.20 -1.47 18.87
N GLU A 315 -21.94 -1.77 18.57
CA GLU A 315 -21.36 -3.10 18.76
C GLU A 315 -20.89 -3.30 20.21
N PRO A 316 -21.00 -4.52 20.77
CA PRO A 316 -20.36 -4.88 22.03
C PRO A 316 -18.84 -4.64 21.96
N ALA A 317 -18.22 -4.25 23.07
CA ALA A 317 -16.78 -4.09 23.12
C ALA A 317 -16.05 -5.44 23.20
N PRO A 318 -14.72 -5.49 22.95
CA PRO A 318 -13.91 -6.70 23.06
C PRO A 318 -13.93 -7.37 24.44
N ASP A 319 -14.30 -6.63 25.49
CA ASP A 319 -14.47 -7.11 26.87
C ASP A 319 -15.93 -7.47 27.22
N ASP A 320 -16.77 -7.67 26.21
CA ASP A 320 -18.21 -7.96 26.31
C ASP A 320 -19.04 -6.82 26.95
N ALA A 321 -18.48 -5.61 27.09
CA ALA A 321 -19.28 -4.47 27.52
C ALA A 321 -20.42 -4.20 26.52
N PRO A 322 -21.64 -3.91 27.00
CA PRO A 322 -22.81 -3.79 26.15
C PRO A 322 -22.69 -2.60 25.17
N PRO A 323 -23.53 -2.59 24.12
CA PRO A 323 -23.70 -1.42 23.25
C PRO A 323 -23.96 -0.14 24.05
N LYS A 324 -23.40 0.98 23.60
CA LYS A 324 -23.49 2.28 24.26
C LYS A 324 -24.11 3.33 23.31
N PRO A 325 -25.28 3.89 23.63
CA PRO A 325 -25.85 4.96 22.81
C PRO A 325 -25.01 6.24 22.91
N VAL A 326 -24.99 7.00 21.81
CA VAL A 326 -24.29 8.30 21.72
C VAL A 326 -25.29 9.40 21.39
N THR A 327 -25.34 10.41 22.26
CA THR A 327 -26.12 11.64 22.03
C THR A 327 -25.23 12.70 21.39
N SER A 328 -25.72 13.43 20.40
CA SER A 328 -25.01 14.62 19.92
C SER A 328 -25.54 15.88 20.61
N ILE A 329 -24.74 16.94 20.67
CA ILE A 329 -25.19 18.28 21.06
C ILE A 329 -24.76 19.29 20.01
N LEU A 330 -25.56 20.35 19.82
CA LEU A 330 -25.22 21.46 18.92
C LEU A 330 -25.05 21.06 17.45
N MET A 331 -25.79 20.04 17.02
CA MET A 331 -25.69 19.42 15.68
C MET A 331 -27.06 19.07 15.09
N ASP A 332 -28.15 19.66 15.58
CA ASP A 332 -29.47 19.46 14.99
C ASP A 332 -29.85 20.60 14.02
N ALA A 333 -31.01 20.48 13.37
CA ALA A 333 -31.52 21.51 12.46
C ALA A 333 -31.77 22.87 13.13
N ALA A 334 -32.12 22.89 14.42
CA ALA A 334 -32.31 24.13 15.17
C ALA A 334 -30.97 24.80 15.47
N ASP A 335 -29.94 24.03 15.80
CA ASP A 335 -28.57 24.51 16.01
C ASP A 335 -27.96 25.03 14.69
N LEU A 336 -28.14 24.31 13.57
CA LEU A 336 -27.75 24.77 12.24
C LEU A 336 -28.35 26.16 11.93
N HIS A 337 -29.63 26.34 12.22
CA HIS A 337 -30.31 27.62 12.02
C HIS A 337 -29.79 28.71 12.97
N ARG A 338 -29.65 28.38 14.25
CA ARG A 338 -29.22 29.31 15.31
C ARG A 338 -27.83 29.88 15.05
N TYR A 339 -26.91 29.09 14.52
CA TYR A 339 -25.51 29.48 14.30
C TYR A 339 -25.18 29.77 12.84
N ALA A 340 -26.19 29.99 11.99
CA ALA A 340 -26.04 30.24 10.56
C ALA A 340 -25.11 31.41 10.21
N GLU A 341 -24.99 32.40 11.10
CA GLU A 341 -24.07 33.54 10.92
C GLU A 341 -22.59 33.14 10.87
N HIS A 342 -22.23 31.98 11.42
CA HIS A 342 -20.89 31.41 11.38
C HIS A 342 -20.64 30.52 10.15
N GLY A 343 -21.58 30.49 9.21
CA GLY A 343 -21.53 29.63 8.03
C GLY A 343 -20.38 29.93 7.07
N LEU A 344 -19.67 28.86 6.66
CA LEU A 344 -18.56 28.89 5.71
C LEU A 344 -18.86 28.04 4.46
N ASN A 345 -18.27 28.45 3.33
CA ASN A 345 -18.35 27.74 2.04
C ASN A 345 -17.00 27.32 1.47
N HIS A 346 -15.90 27.73 2.11
CA HIS A 346 -14.55 27.48 1.62
C HIS A 346 -13.72 26.80 2.72
N ASP A 347 -12.84 25.89 2.31
CA ASP A 347 -11.91 25.21 3.20
C ASP A 347 -10.75 26.14 3.62
N LYS A 348 -9.82 25.62 4.43
CA LYS A 348 -8.64 26.37 4.92
C LYS A 348 -7.69 26.83 3.79
N ALA A 349 -7.81 26.26 2.60
CA ALA A 349 -7.05 26.64 1.41
C ALA A 349 -7.86 27.55 0.46
N GLY A 350 -9.04 28.02 0.88
CA GLY A 350 -9.93 28.87 0.09
C GLY A 350 -10.66 28.15 -1.04
N ARG A 351 -10.66 26.81 -1.06
CA ARG A 351 -11.37 26.04 -2.09
C ARG A 351 -12.82 25.81 -1.67
N PRO A 352 -13.78 25.82 -2.60
CA PRO A 352 -15.17 25.52 -2.26
C PRO A 352 -15.31 24.16 -1.59
N ILE A 353 -16.03 24.13 -0.47
CA ILE A 353 -16.41 22.89 0.22
C ILE A 353 -17.33 22.11 -0.71
N LYS A 354 -17.01 20.83 -0.92
CA LYS A 354 -17.74 19.98 -1.85
C LYS A 354 -19.01 19.43 -1.20
N PRO A 355 -20.08 19.21 -1.98
CA PRO A 355 -21.22 18.45 -1.50
C PRO A 355 -20.82 17.01 -1.18
N SER A 356 -21.65 16.34 -0.38
CA SER A 356 -21.54 14.92 -0.05
C SER A 356 -22.84 14.21 -0.42
N SER A 357 -22.71 12.99 -0.93
CA SER A 357 -23.83 12.08 -1.19
C SER A 357 -23.78 10.84 -0.29
N ALA A 358 -23.00 10.89 0.79
CA ALA A 358 -22.89 9.77 1.72
C ALA A 358 -24.24 9.54 2.43
N ILE A 359 -24.62 8.28 2.56
CA ILE A 359 -25.80 7.86 3.32
C ILE A 359 -25.31 7.55 4.74
N LEU A 360 -25.88 8.24 5.73
CA LEU A 360 -25.49 8.17 7.14
C LEU A 360 -26.66 7.61 7.97
N PRO A 361 -26.81 6.28 8.07
CA PRO A 361 -28.02 5.63 8.58
C PRO A 361 -28.22 5.75 10.08
N HIS A 362 -27.20 6.16 10.85
CA HIS A 362 -27.28 6.27 12.31
C HIS A 362 -27.54 7.70 12.80
N LEU A 363 -27.85 8.63 11.90
CA LEU A 363 -28.30 9.97 12.28
C LEU A 363 -29.77 9.94 12.74
N THR A 364 -30.09 10.82 13.69
CA THR A 364 -31.47 11.13 14.06
C THR A 364 -32.12 11.97 12.96
N GLU A 365 -33.45 12.03 12.94
CA GLU A 365 -34.19 12.83 11.96
C GLU A 365 -33.75 14.30 11.93
N ALA A 366 -33.56 14.92 13.10
CA ALA A 366 -33.15 16.32 13.21
C ALA A 366 -31.72 16.57 12.72
N GLU A 367 -30.81 15.61 12.91
CA GLU A 367 -29.45 15.65 12.37
C GLU A 367 -29.44 15.38 10.87
N THR A 368 -30.28 14.47 10.36
CA THR A 368 -30.42 14.21 8.91
C THR A 368 -30.85 15.47 8.17
N ILE A 369 -31.82 16.21 8.70
CA ILE A 369 -32.25 17.50 8.12
C ILE A 369 -31.08 18.48 8.03
N ALA A 370 -30.28 18.57 9.09
CA ALA A 370 -29.13 19.45 9.11
C ALA A 370 -28.03 19.00 8.14
N TYR A 371 -27.71 17.70 8.12
CA TYR A 371 -26.77 17.08 7.18
C TYR A 371 -27.18 17.33 5.73
N ASP A 372 -28.42 17.05 5.36
CA ASP A 372 -28.92 17.23 3.99
C ASP A 372 -28.79 18.69 3.55
N THR A 373 -28.99 19.65 4.46
CA THR A 373 -28.84 21.09 4.18
C THR A 373 -27.40 21.49 3.85
N VAL A 374 -26.41 20.95 4.57
CA VAL A 374 -24.99 21.28 4.36
C VAL A 374 -24.32 20.43 3.28
N ALA A 375 -24.77 19.19 3.11
CA ALA A 375 -24.22 18.21 2.16
C ALA A 375 -24.79 18.33 0.74
N THR A 376 -25.95 18.98 0.56
CA THR A 376 -26.67 19.06 -0.72
C THR A 376 -25.80 19.44 -1.92
N ALA A 377 -26.00 18.80 -3.07
CA ALA A 377 -25.42 19.26 -4.35
C ALA A 377 -26.03 20.58 -4.86
N GLY A 378 -27.18 20.99 -4.30
CA GLY A 378 -27.87 22.23 -4.64
C GLY A 378 -27.23 23.49 -4.05
N ARG A 379 -27.96 24.61 -4.19
CA ARG A 379 -27.60 25.89 -3.57
C ARG A 379 -27.89 25.81 -2.06
N THR A 380 -26.93 26.25 -1.27
CA THR A 380 -27.04 26.37 0.19
C THR A 380 -26.30 27.63 0.63
N PRO A 381 -26.77 28.37 1.66
CA PRO A 381 -26.11 29.60 2.10
C PRO A 381 -24.70 29.33 2.65
N PHE A 382 -24.49 28.17 3.28
CA PHE A 382 -23.21 27.71 3.79
C PHE A 382 -23.16 26.18 3.86
N ARG A 383 -21.96 25.61 3.94
CA ARG A 383 -21.73 24.16 3.99
C ARG A 383 -21.06 23.67 5.27
N ARG A 384 -20.60 24.59 6.11
CA ARG A 384 -19.94 24.27 7.36
C ARG A 384 -20.20 25.33 8.41
N ILE A 385 -20.44 24.92 9.65
CA ILE A 385 -20.18 25.73 10.84
C ILE A 385 -19.12 24.99 11.63
N GLU A 386 -18.01 25.66 11.91
CA GLU A 386 -16.91 25.10 12.69
C GLU A 386 -17.31 25.02 14.17
N GLN A 387 -16.99 23.91 14.83
CA GLN A 387 -17.31 23.64 16.23
C GLN A 387 -16.84 24.78 17.15
N GLU A 388 -15.61 25.28 16.92
CA GLU A 388 -15.02 26.38 17.69
C GLU A 388 -15.70 27.75 17.50
N ALA A 389 -16.52 27.92 16.46
CA ALA A 389 -17.28 29.16 16.26
C ALA A 389 -18.47 29.25 17.24
N ILE A 390 -18.97 28.12 17.72
CA ILE A 390 -20.07 28.08 18.68
C ILE A 390 -19.50 28.25 20.11
N PRO A 391 -20.03 29.20 20.92
CA PRO A 391 -19.51 29.45 22.27
C PRO A 391 -19.52 28.20 23.16
N LEU A 392 -18.37 27.89 23.79
CA LEU A 392 -18.25 26.72 24.68
C LEU A 392 -19.26 26.74 25.85
N ALA A 393 -19.66 27.92 26.31
CA ALA A 393 -20.69 28.05 27.34
C ALA A 393 -22.06 27.50 26.89
N HIS A 394 -22.39 27.60 25.60
CA HIS A 394 -23.61 27.00 25.06
C HIS A 394 -23.51 25.48 25.06
N ALA A 395 -22.34 24.91 24.73
CA ALA A 395 -22.11 23.45 24.80
C ALA A 395 -22.20 22.94 26.23
N ALA A 396 -21.55 23.62 27.18
CA ALA A 396 -21.61 23.27 28.60
C ALA A 396 -23.04 23.31 29.15
N ALA A 397 -23.86 24.27 28.71
CA ALA A 397 -25.25 24.38 29.12
C ALA A 397 -26.16 23.25 28.59
N ARG A 398 -25.79 22.57 27.49
CA ARG A 398 -26.55 21.44 26.93
C ARG A 398 -26.30 20.12 27.64
N LEU A 399 -25.15 19.94 28.29
CA LEU A 399 -24.77 18.66 28.90
C LEU A 399 -25.70 18.19 30.04
N PRO A 400 -26.20 19.06 30.95
CA PRO A 400 -27.16 18.64 31.97
C PRO A 400 -28.45 18.06 31.39
N ASP A 401 -28.96 18.61 30.28
CA ASP A 401 -30.22 18.17 29.65
C ASP A 401 -30.12 16.76 29.03
N VAL A 402 -28.91 16.37 28.63
CA VAL A 402 -28.63 15.00 28.15
C VAL A 402 -28.77 13.98 29.28
N SER A 403 -28.42 14.38 30.51
CA SER A 403 -28.49 13.50 31.68
C SER A 403 -29.91 13.26 32.21
N THR A 404 -30.82 14.21 31.99
CA THR A 404 -32.22 14.12 32.44
C THR A 404 -33.11 13.36 31.46
N SER A 405 -32.81 13.41 30.16
CA SER A 405 -33.60 12.75 29.11
C SER A 405 -33.50 11.22 29.09
N SER A 406 -32.56 10.62 29.82
CA SER A 406 -32.36 9.16 29.89
C SER A 406 -33.13 8.47 31.03
N HIS A 407 -33.89 9.24 31.83
CA HIS A 407 -34.67 8.74 32.96
C HIS A 407 -36.20 8.71 32.71
N LEU A 408 -36.63 8.85 31.46
CA LEU A 408 -38.03 8.78 31.04
C LEU A 408 -38.30 7.57 30.15
#